data_AF-A0A946RWW6-F1
#
_entry.id   AF-A0A946RWW6-F1
#
_cell.length_a   1.000
_cell.length_b   1.000
_cell.length_c   1.000
_cell.angle_alpha   90.00
_cell.angle_beta   90.00
_cell.angle_gamma   90.00
#
_symmetry.space_group_name_H-M   'P 1'
#
loop_
_entity.id
_entity.type
_entity.pdbx_description
1 polymer ?
#
loop_
_entity_poly.entity_id
_entity_poly.type
_entity_poly.pdbx_seq_one_letter_code
_entity_poly.pdbx_strand_id
1 'polypeptide(L)'
;MPQAECAIDPVEIVTQLDPGQVIPFNIVVSNTGNGPLTYTTERHSMSEFAPWEVREAIPFGEILEDDGVRGTIFTNDMFYVARRNHRNPMISVLNRDRELIREFAQPNREGGYGFTDLAFDGEWIWGGGTHEITALNLDGEVMRDFDGPFNPNQYFAWDSEQELLWVSSITSPISSIDRDGNEIDELDGLDFRIHGLAFYEDDPDGYQLYIFHHNNRVAGPIVYKMNTATGDTLYVTNIVEESFDVAYITNEYDNHDWVFLMHHYDQDAEYHHGNSILQFEGRRDWMSIDPEEGVIEAGEAGEFELTINEIDLPEGDYEGEIVFIHDGVAGETYLPVSLEVGEGDDPGEVVLNLEQGWNMVSVNIQPDPDDVTEITADLVEAGSLILMKNGMGQFYFPGQNFNGIPGWFVDQGYLINMARADELTIIGDPVRWNQPIQLEEGWQIISYYPNRVVEAPLALSGVVNALRLAKDNHGQFYSPEFRFNNMGDMAPGQGYMVDMLRDVELVYTIREGVADNSSPYPEP
;
A
#
# COMPACT_ATOMS: atom_id res chain seq x y z
N MET A 1 35.92 11.34 21.20
CA MET A 1 34.81 10.72 21.94
C MET A 1 34.55 9.37 21.29
N PRO A 2 34.04 8.36 22.01
CA PRO A 2 33.53 7.16 21.36
C PRO A 2 32.48 7.58 20.32
N GLN A 3 32.51 6.96 19.15
CA GLN A 3 31.64 7.24 18.02
C GLN A 3 31.31 5.88 17.39
N ALA A 4 30.06 5.44 17.51
CA ALA A 4 29.56 4.23 16.87
C ALA A 4 29.14 4.56 15.43
N GLU A 5 29.31 3.61 14.52
CA GLU A 5 28.97 3.75 13.09
C GLU A 5 28.24 2.49 12.65
N CYS A 6 27.01 2.63 12.18
CA CYS A 6 26.16 1.51 11.76
C CYS A 6 26.32 1.25 10.26
N ALA A 7 26.50 -0.02 9.88
CA ALA A 7 26.52 -0.47 8.49
C ALA A 7 25.70 -1.75 8.34
N ILE A 8 24.79 -1.80 7.37
CA ILE A 8 23.85 -2.90 7.14
C ILE A 8 24.24 -3.67 5.87
N ASP A 9 24.17 -5.00 5.92
CA ASP A 9 24.33 -5.92 4.79
C ASP A 9 23.25 -7.02 4.84
N PRO A 10 22.42 -7.21 3.80
CA PRO A 10 22.38 -6.44 2.56
C PRO A 10 21.84 -5.01 2.77
N VAL A 11 22.11 -4.11 1.83
CA VAL A 11 21.64 -2.72 1.90
C VAL A 11 20.18 -2.52 1.46
N GLU A 12 19.56 -3.58 0.91
CA GLU A 12 18.14 -3.66 0.52
C GLU A 12 17.71 -5.14 0.45
N ILE A 13 16.41 -5.38 0.62
CA ILE A 13 15.77 -6.69 0.44
C ILE A 13 14.70 -6.56 -0.64
N VAL A 14 14.78 -7.42 -1.67
CA VAL A 14 13.78 -7.48 -2.74
C VAL A 14 13.42 -8.94 -2.98
N THR A 15 12.15 -9.30 -2.82
CA THR A 15 11.67 -10.68 -2.96
C THR A 15 10.32 -10.76 -3.65
N GLN A 16 9.99 -11.97 -4.10
CA GLN A 16 8.66 -12.34 -4.58
C GLN A 16 8.28 -13.63 -3.88
N LEU A 17 7.00 -13.72 -3.51
CA LEU A 17 6.46 -14.86 -2.81
C LEU A 17 5.23 -15.38 -3.55
N ASP A 18 5.17 -16.70 -3.71
CA ASP A 18 3.90 -17.34 -4.06
C ASP A 18 2.95 -17.23 -2.85
N PRO A 19 1.63 -17.23 -3.08
CA PRO A 19 0.66 -17.20 -1.98
C PRO A 19 0.87 -18.30 -0.92
N GLY A 20 0.81 -17.90 0.35
CA GLY A 20 1.01 -18.69 1.56
C GLY A 20 2.47 -18.84 2.02
N GLN A 21 3.43 -18.07 1.49
CA GLN A 21 4.85 -18.20 1.85
C GLN A 21 5.30 -17.27 2.98
N VAL A 22 6.22 -17.78 3.80
CA VAL A 22 6.93 -17.01 4.83
C VAL A 22 8.42 -17.26 4.64
N ILE A 23 9.21 -16.21 4.42
CA ILE A 23 10.64 -16.32 4.15
C ILE A 23 11.46 -15.47 5.13
N PRO A 24 12.44 -16.08 5.84
CA PRO A 24 13.41 -15.35 6.63
C PRO A 24 14.62 -14.89 5.79
N PHE A 25 15.10 -13.69 6.07
CA PHE A 25 16.31 -13.10 5.54
C PHE A 25 17.28 -12.81 6.68
N ASN A 26 18.52 -13.27 6.55
CA ASN A 26 19.56 -12.95 7.51
C ASN A 26 20.23 -11.62 7.14
N ILE A 27 20.11 -10.64 8.03
CA ILE A 27 20.73 -9.32 7.92
C ILE A 27 21.89 -9.24 8.92
N VAL A 28 22.98 -8.61 8.50
CA VAL A 28 24.14 -8.35 9.35
C VAL A 28 24.28 -6.85 9.54
N VAL A 29 24.25 -6.39 10.80
CA VAL A 29 24.49 -4.99 11.15
C VAL A 29 25.81 -4.90 11.89
N SER A 30 26.75 -4.14 11.35
CA SER A 30 28.10 -3.98 11.90
C SER A 30 28.29 -2.63 12.57
N ASN A 31 28.94 -2.61 13.74
CA ASN A 31 29.40 -1.38 14.37
C ASN A 31 30.87 -1.12 14.01
N THR A 32 31.11 -0.29 12.99
CA THR A 32 32.48 0.06 12.52
C THR A 32 33.17 1.13 13.37
N GLY A 33 32.46 1.64 14.38
CA GLY A 33 32.93 2.67 15.29
C GLY A 33 33.81 2.15 16.43
N ASN A 34 34.06 3.02 17.41
CA ASN A 34 34.93 2.75 18.57
C ASN A 34 34.22 2.87 19.93
N GLY A 35 32.89 3.01 19.93
CA GLY A 35 32.01 2.90 21.09
C GLY A 35 30.89 1.89 20.84
N PRO A 36 30.16 1.45 21.86
CA PRO A 36 28.99 0.58 21.68
C PRO A 36 27.90 1.30 20.87
N LEU A 37 27.16 0.53 20.07
CA LEU A 37 25.99 0.99 19.31
C LEU A 37 24.74 0.43 20.00
N THR A 38 23.97 1.27 20.68
CA THR A 38 22.66 0.90 21.23
C THR A 38 21.60 1.19 20.18
N TYR A 39 20.72 0.23 19.88
CA TYR A 39 19.71 0.38 18.84
C TYR A 39 18.33 -0.13 19.27
N THR A 40 17.30 0.39 18.59
CA THR A 40 15.95 -0.17 18.46
C THR A 40 15.59 -0.23 16.97
N THR A 41 14.62 -1.04 16.59
CA THR A 41 14.13 -1.14 15.21
C THR A 41 12.67 -0.71 15.10
N GLU A 42 12.34 0.02 14.04
CA GLU A 42 10.97 0.37 13.67
C GLU A 42 10.67 -0.08 12.24
N ARG A 43 9.38 -0.29 11.93
CA ARG A 43 8.88 -0.62 10.60
C ARG A 43 8.14 0.60 10.05
N HIS A 44 8.51 1.05 8.86
CA HIS A 44 7.74 2.07 8.14
C HIS A 44 7.20 1.50 6.82
N SER A 45 6.03 1.97 6.44
CA SER A 45 5.40 1.70 5.14
C SER A 45 5.41 2.98 4.32
N MET A 46 5.52 2.84 3.00
CA MET A 46 5.49 3.97 2.07
C MET A 46 4.03 4.25 1.65
N SER A 47 3.25 4.89 2.53
CA SER A 47 1.89 5.35 2.20
C SER A 47 1.93 6.70 1.48
N GLU A 48 1.06 6.87 0.48
CA GLU A 48 0.90 8.15 -0.22
C GLU A 48 0.03 9.16 0.56
N PHE A 49 -0.68 8.72 1.60
CA PHE A 49 -1.64 9.53 2.35
C PHE A 49 -1.12 9.88 3.75
N ALA A 50 -1.44 11.09 4.23
CA ALA A 50 -1.11 11.46 5.60
C ALA A 50 -2.06 10.79 6.60
N PRO A 51 -1.61 10.42 7.82
CA PRO A 51 -2.51 9.91 8.86
C PRO A 51 -3.67 10.88 9.12
N TRP A 52 -4.89 10.34 9.24
CA TRP A 52 -6.16 11.08 9.42
C TRP A 52 -6.64 11.87 8.20
N GLU A 53 -5.97 11.76 7.05
CA GLU A 53 -6.45 12.34 5.80
C GLU A 53 -7.75 11.67 5.35
N VAL A 54 -8.77 12.46 5.03
CA VAL A 54 -10.00 11.94 4.40
C VAL A 54 -9.69 11.63 2.94
N ARG A 55 -9.65 10.33 2.60
CA ARG A 55 -9.37 9.83 1.25
C ARG A 55 -10.60 9.90 0.36
N GLU A 56 -11.75 9.51 0.90
CA GLU A 56 -13.03 9.49 0.19
C GLU A 56 -14.20 9.74 1.15
N ALA A 57 -15.23 10.45 0.70
CA ALA A 57 -16.53 10.50 1.36
C ALA A 57 -17.58 9.78 0.51
N ILE A 58 -18.25 8.80 1.10
CA ILE A 58 -19.27 7.96 0.47
C ILE A 58 -20.65 8.38 0.98
N PRO A 59 -21.53 8.92 0.11
CA PRO A 59 -22.85 9.41 0.50
C PRO A 59 -23.86 8.25 0.58
N PHE A 60 -23.62 7.27 1.47
CA PHE A 60 -24.49 6.09 1.59
C PHE A 60 -25.94 6.44 1.88
N GLY A 61 -26.23 7.51 2.62
CA GLY A 61 -27.58 7.99 2.84
C GLY A 61 -28.28 8.38 1.54
N GLU A 62 -27.57 9.01 0.60
CA GLU A 62 -28.13 9.34 -0.72
C GLU A 62 -28.29 8.08 -1.59
N ILE A 63 -27.28 7.21 -1.59
CA ILE A 63 -27.29 5.96 -2.38
C ILE A 63 -28.45 5.04 -1.94
N LEU A 64 -28.70 4.95 -0.63
CA LEU A 64 -29.69 4.06 -0.03
C LEU A 64 -31.03 4.74 0.28
N GLU A 65 -31.14 6.05 0.01
CA GLU A 65 -32.26 6.92 0.35
C GLU A 65 -32.69 6.77 1.82
N ASP A 66 -31.72 6.91 2.75
CA ASP A 66 -31.90 6.64 4.18
C ASP A 66 -31.09 7.57 5.11
N ASP A 67 -31.79 8.38 5.92
CA ASP A 67 -31.22 9.24 6.97
C ASP A 67 -30.80 8.48 8.24
N GLY A 68 -30.49 7.20 8.11
CA GLY A 68 -30.25 6.31 9.23
C GLY A 68 -29.08 5.36 9.03
N VAL A 69 -28.18 5.67 8.10
CA VAL A 69 -26.92 4.94 7.89
C VAL A 69 -25.97 5.19 9.07
N ARG A 70 -25.36 4.13 9.60
CA ARG A 70 -24.42 4.21 10.73
C ARG A 70 -23.22 3.27 10.56
N GLY A 71 -23.13 2.22 11.39
CA GLY A 71 -22.04 1.26 11.38
C GLY A 71 -21.85 0.62 10.01
N THR A 72 -20.61 0.64 9.56
CA THR A 72 -20.20 0.11 8.26
C THR A 72 -18.91 -0.67 8.44
N ILE A 73 -18.89 -1.89 7.92
CA ILE A 73 -17.66 -2.68 7.76
C ILE A 73 -17.40 -2.90 6.28
N PHE A 74 -16.16 -3.26 5.96
CA PHE A 74 -15.76 -3.70 4.62
C PHE A 74 -15.04 -5.02 4.76
N THR A 75 -15.50 -6.01 4.01
CA THR A 75 -14.84 -7.32 3.92
C THR A 75 -15.24 -8.02 2.63
N ASN A 76 -14.37 -8.85 2.08
CA ASN A 76 -14.60 -9.59 0.83
C ASN A 76 -15.03 -8.66 -0.32
N ASP A 77 -14.37 -7.51 -0.46
CA ASP A 77 -14.65 -6.45 -1.44
C ASP A 77 -16.07 -5.83 -1.38
N MET A 78 -16.74 -5.95 -0.24
CA MET A 78 -18.11 -5.53 -0.06
C MET A 78 -18.28 -4.66 1.20
N PHE A 79 -19.01 -3.56 1.06
CA PHE A 79 -19.49 -2.78 2.19
C PHE A 79 -20.73 -3.44 2.80
N TYR A 80 -20.77 -3.55 4.12
CA TYR A 80 -21.95 -3.94 4.88
C TYR A 80 -22.37 -2.76 5.75
N VAL A 81 -23.51 -2.16 5.43
CA VAL A 81 -23.96 -0.88 5.98
C VAL A 81 -25.21 -1.08 6.82
N ALA A 82 -25.11 -0.85 8.13
CA ALA A 82 -26.25 -0.84 9.03
C ALA A 82 -27.09 0.42 8.83
N ARG A 83 -28.40 0.24 8.60
CA ARG A 83 -29.35 1.32 8.34
C ARG A 83 -30.63 1.18 9.14
N ARG A 84 -31.19 2.31 9.57
CA ARG A 84 -32.47 2.36 10.32
C ARG A 84 -33.68 2.09 9.43
N ASN A 85 -33.64 2.49 8.17
CA ASN A 85 -34.67 2.29 7.15
C ASN A 85 -36.09 2.53 7.64
N HIS A 86 -36.39 3.78 8.00
CA HIS A 86 -37.73 4.19 8.41
C HIS A 86 -38.31 3.35 9.58
N ARG A 87 -37.46 2.97 10.54
CA ARG A 87 -37.77 2.07 11.68
C ARG A 87 -37.96 0.59 11.30
N ASN A 88 -37.46 0.16 10.16
CA ASN A 88 -37.36 -1.25 9.77
C ASN A 88 -35.90 -1.60 9.45
N PRO A 89 -35.03 -1.74 10.47
CA PRO A 89 -33.59 -1.75 10.26
C PRO A 89 -33.10 -2.89 9.35
N MET A 90 -32.14 -2.56 8.48
CA MET A 90 -31.55 -3.45 7.47
C MET A 90 -30.02 -3.37 7.51
N ILE A 91 -29.36 -4.37 6.95
CA ILE A 91 -27.98 -4.27 6.50
C ILE A 91 -28.02 -4.32 4.97
N SER A 92 -27.47 -3.28 4.35
CA SER A 92 -27.31 -3.19 2.89
C SER A 92 -25.89 -3.61 2.52
N VAL A 93 -25.77 -4.41 1.46
CA VAL A 93 -24.49 -4.91 0.98
C VAL A 93 -24.20 -4.31 -0.40
N LEU A 94 -23.11 -3.56 -0.50
CA LEU A 94 -22.72 -2.84 -1.72
C LEU A 94 -21.33 -3.28 -2.19
N ASN A 95 -21.11 -3.31 -3.50
CA ASN A 95 -19.76 -3.52 -4.05
C ASN A 95 -18.91 -2.24 -3.97
N ARG A 96 -17.63 -2.31 -4.40
CA ARG A 96 -16.74 -1.15 -4.50
C ARG A 96 -17.28 -0.03 -5.38
N ASP A 97 -18.06 -0.35 -6.41
CA ASP A 97 -18.74 0.63 -7.27
C ASP A 97 -19.98 1.27 -6.61
N ARG A 98 -20.22 0.96 -5.33
CA ARG A 98 -21.34 1.46 -4.51
C ARG A 98 -22.70 1.05 -5.08
N GLU A 99 -22.74 -0.03 -5.85
CA GLU A 99 -23.96 -0.65 -6.34
C GLU A 99 -24.53 -1.57 -5.28
N LEU A 100 -25.83 -1.42 -5.00
CA LEU A 100 -26.53 -2.29 -4.06
C LEU A 100 -26.65 -3.71 -4.63
N ILE A 101 -25.97 -4.68 -4.00
CA ILE A 101 -25.99 -6.08 -4.42
C ILE A 101 -27.12 -6.84 -3.74
N ARG A 102 -27.27 -6.67 -2.41
CA ARG A 102 -28.33 -7.33 -1.64
C ARG A 102 -28.60 -6.59 -0.33
N GLU A 103 -29.71 -6.96 0.30
CA GLU A 103 -30.06 -6.47 1.64
C GLU A 103 -30.65 -7.61 2.46
N PHE A 104 -30.39 -7.58 3.76
CA PHE A 104 -31.05 -8.44 4.72
C PHE A 104 -31.40 -7.65 5.96
N ALA A 105 -32.31 -8.18 6.75
CA ALA A 105 -32.91 -7.41 7.81
C ALA A 105 -32.20 -7.65 9.14
N GLN A 106 -32.05 -6.60 9.95
CA GLN A 106 -31.41 -6.75 11.24
C GLN A 106 -32.32 -7.56 12.21
N PRO A 107 -31.73 -8.37 13.10
CA PRO A 107 -32.41 -8.98 14.24
C PRO A 107 -32.91 -7.94 15.25
N ASN A 108 -33.69 -8.40 16.25
CA ASN A 108 -34.07 -7.59 17.42
C ASN A 108 -34.59 -6.17 17.10
N ARG A 109 -35.53 -6.06 16.14
CA ARG A 109 -36.03 -4.79 15.60
C ARG A 109 -36.92 -3.98 16.56
N GLU A 110 -36.94 -4.32 17.84
CA GLU A 110 -37.73 -3.58 18.83
C GLU A 110 -37.23 -2.12 18.92
N GLY A 111 -38.16 -1.15 18.96
CA GLY A 111 -37.83 0.28 18.96
C GLY A 111 -37.43 0.88 17.60
N GLY A 112 -36.99 0.06 16.63
CA GLY A 112 -36.70 0.49 15.26
C GLY A 112 -35.52 1.47 15.14
N TYR A 113 -34.52 1.35 16.02
CA TYR A 113 -33.27 2.10 15.95
C TYR A 113 -32.20 1.35 15.14
N GLY A 114 -32.17 0.01 15.25
CA GLY A 114 -31.18 -0.82 14.57
C GLY A 114 -29.81 -0.77 15.24
N PHE A 115 -28.85 -1.45 14.63
CA PHE A 115 -27.45 -1.47 15.04
C PHE A 115 -26.83 -0.10 14.83
N THR A 116 -26.19 0.42 15.88
CA THR A 116 -25.51 1.71 15.85
C THR A 116 -24.13 1.58 15.21
N ASP A 117 -23.43 0.52 15.58
CA ASP A 117 -22.07 0.20 15.15
C ASP A 117 -22.02 -1.28 14.74
N LEU A 118 -21.01 -1.66 13.99
CA LEU A 118 -20.72 -3.02 13.54
C LEU A 118 -19.26 -3.35 13.80
N ALA A 119 -18.99 -4.52 14.35
CA ALA A 119 -17.65 -5.11 14.37
C ALA A 119 -17.64 -6.39 13.51
N PHE A 120 -16.46 -6.79 13.05
CA PHE A 120 -16.28 -8.01 12.27
C PHE A 120 -15.15 -8.83 12.88
N ASP A 121 -15.37 -10.13 13.06
CA ASP A 121 -14.40 -11.04 13.70
C ASP A 121 -13.63 -11.92 12.70
N GLY A 122 -13.72 -11.62 11.41
CA GLY A 122 -13.24 -12.46 10.31
C GLY A 122 -14.28 -13.45 9.78
N GLU A 123 -15.37 -13.70 10.53
CA GLU A 123 -16.43 -14.65 10.14
C GLU A 123 -17.83 -14.05 10.26
N TRP A 124 -18.12 -13.37 11.38
CA TRP A 124 -19.42 -12.84 11.77
C TRP A 124 -19.37 -11.33 11.98
N ILE A 125 -20.48 -10.69 11.59
CA ILE A 125 -20.79 -9.30 11.86
C ILE A 125 -21.48 -9.22 13.22
N TRP A 126 -20.88 -8.48 14.14
CA TRP A 126 -21.42 -8.22 15.47
C TRP A 126 -22.13 -6.87 15.50
N GLY A 127 -23.28 -6.83 16.15
CA GLY A 127 -24.01 -5.58 16.34
C GLY A 127 -25.02 -5.65 17.47
N GLY A 128 -25.48 -4.47 17.88
CA GLY A 128 -26.47 -4.29 18.93
C GLY A 128 -27.13 -2.91 18.84
N GLY A 129 -28.38 -2.84 19.29
CA GLY A 129 -29.16 -1.60 19.32
C GLY A 129 -30.04 -1.44 20.56
N THR A 130 -30.11 -2.49 21.39
CA THR A 130 -30.94 -2.61 22.60
C THR A 130 -30.16 -3.39 23.64
N HIS A 131 -30.80 -4.24 24.45
CA HIS A 131 -30.12 -5.00 25.47
C HIS A 131 -29.34 -6.20 24.90
N GLU A 132 -29.72 -6.67 23.73
CA GLU A 132 -29.16 -7.83 23.07
C GLU A 132 -27.95 -7.46 22.21
N ILE A 133 -27.00 -8.40 22.12
CA ILE A 133 -25.89 -8.41 21.17
C ILE A 133 -26.09 -9.62 20.26
N THR A 134 -25.92 -9.41 18.97
CA THR A 134 -26.19 -10.42 17.95
C THR A 134 -25.01 -10.55 16.99
N ALA A 135 -24.66 -11.79 16.65
CA ALA A 135 -23.71 -12.10 15.58
C ALA A 135 -24.46 -12.62 14.36
N LEU A 136 -24.10 -12.12 13.19
CA LEU A 136 -24.65 -12.50 11.90
C LEU A 136 -23.54 -13.06 11.01
N ASN A 137 -23.81 -14.13 10.27
CA ASN A 137 -22.94 -14.42 9.14
C ASN A 137 -23.13 -13.37 8.03
N LEU A 138 -22.26 -13.38 7.02
CA LEU A 138 -22.34 -12.43 5.92
C LEU A 138 -23.69 -12.50 5.15
N ASP A 139 -24.39 -13.64 5.16
CA ASP A 139 -25.71 -13.80 4.54
C ASP A 139 -26.88 -13.24 5.39
N GLY A 140 -26.61 -12.81 6.63
CA GLY A 140 -27.60 -12.24 7.55
C GLY A 140 -28.30 -13.28 8.43
N GLU A 141 -27.79 -14.51 8.49
CA GLU A 141 -28.28 -15.53 9.40
C GLU A 141 -27.71 -15.32 10.81
N VAL A 142 -28.55 -15.46 11.83
CA VAL A 142 -28.16 -15.26 13.23
C VAL A 142 -27.33 -16.46 13.72
N MET A 143 -26.10 -16.20 14.12
CA MET A 143 -25.14 -17.20 14.62
C MET A 143 -25.10 -17.23 16.16
N ARG A 144 -25.24 -16.06 16.78
CA ARG A 144 -25.31 -15.86 18.23
C ARG A 144 -26.28 -14.73 18.55
N ASP A 145 -26.95 -14.85 19.69
CA ASP A 145 -27.86 -13.83 20.21
C ASP A 145 -27.96 -14.01 21.73
N PHE A 146 -27.60 -12.98 22.49
CA PHE A 146 -27.57 -13.01 23.95
C PHE A 146 -27.74 -11.61 24.55
N ASP A 147 -28.11 -11.55 25.83
CA ASP A 147 -28.18 -10.29 26.58
C ASP A 147 -26.76 -9.74 26.83
N GLY A 148 -26.51 -8.51 26.39
CA GLY A 148 -25.25 -7.80 26.62
C GLY A 148 -25.22 -7.05 27.96
N PRO A 149 -24.04 -6.52 28.35
CA PRO A 149 -23.85 -5.86 29.64
C PRO A 149 -24.63 -4.54 29.77
N PHE A 150 -24.98 -3.89 28.64
CA PHE A 150 -25.60 -2.58 28.64
C PHE A 150 -26.99 -2.56 27.99
N ASN A 151 -27.68 -1.43 28.14
CA ASN A 151 -28.91 -1.14 27.41
C ASN A 151 -28.99 0.36 27.12
N PRO A 152 -28.70 0.81 25.89
CA PRO A 152 -28.33 -0.01 24.73
C PRO A 152 -26.83 -0.44 24.71
N ASN A 153 -26.52 -1.58 24.11
CA ASN A 153 -25.17 -1.91 23.60
C ASN A 153 -25.01 -1.27 22.22
N GLN A 154 -24.01 -0.42 22.03
CA GLN A 154 -23.97 0.46 20.85
C GLN A 154 -22.67 0.48 20.07
N TYR A 155 -21.52 0.40 20.75
CA TYR A 155 -20.21 0.55 20.13
C TYR A 155 -19.42 -0.72 20.30
N PHE A 156 -18.81 -1.17 19.22
CA PHE A 156 -18.23 -2.51 19.13
C PHE A 156 -16.84 -2.44 18.51
N ALA A 157 -15.90 -3.21 19.05
CA ALA A 157 -14.61 -3.45 18.41
C ALA A 157 -14.20 -4.90 18.67
N TRP A 158 -13.57 -5.54 17.68
CA TRP A 158 -13.14 -6.93 17.81
C TRP A 158 -11.64 -7.01 18.03
N ASP A 159 -11.25 -7.73 19.08
CA ASP A 159 -9.86 -8.09 19.38
C ASP A 159 -9.58 -9.49 18.81
N SER A 160 -8.86 -9.53 17.69
CA SER A 160 -8.47 -10.74 16.97
C SER A 160 -7.51 -11.62 17.77
N GLU A 161 -6.61 -11.02 18.55
CA GLU A 161 -5.60 -11.76 19.31
C GLU A 161 -6.21 -12.52 20.49
N GLN A 162 -7.17 -11.91 21.19
CA GLN A 162 -7.82 -12.49 22.37
C GLN A 162 -9.17 -13.16 22.05
N GLU A 163 -9.68 -13.01 20.83
CA GLU A 163 -11.02 -13.42 20.40
C GLU A 163 -12.13 -12.81 21.28
N LEU A 164 -12.01 -11.50 21.59
CA LEU A 164 -12.94 -10.77 22.45
C LEU A 164 -13.65 -9.65 21.69
N LEU A 165 -14.96 -9.51 21.95
CA LEU A 165 -15.72 -8.35 21.51
C LEU A 165 -15.72 -7.28 22.62
N TRP A 166 -15.12 -6.13 22.35
CA TRP A 166 -15.23 -4.95 23.20
C TRP A 166 -16.54 -4.23 22.93
N VAL A 167 -17.28 -3.94 23.99
CA VAL A 167 -18.63 -3.37 23.92
C VAL A 167 -18.75 -2.18 24.86
N SER A 168 -19.45 -1.14 24.41
CA SER A 168 -19.83 -0.03 25.28
C SER A 168 -21.14 0.64 24.87
N SER A 169 -21.55 1.60 25.70
CA SER A 169 -22.59 2.58 25.50
C SER A 169 -22.02 3.98 25.75
N ILE A 170 -22.84 5.02 25.56
CA ILE A 170 -22.36 6.42 25.55
C ILE A 170 -21.62 6.83 26.84
N THR A 171 -22.05 6.35 28.01
CA THR A 171 -21.45 6.70 29.32
C THR A 171 -21.22 5.48 30.19
N SER A 172 -21.07 4.30 29.60
CA SER A 172 -20.78 3.08 30.34
C SER A 172 -19.27 2.87 30.45
N PRO A 173 -18.82 1.92 31.29
CA PRO A 173 -17.54 1.24 31.10
C PRO A 173 -17.45 0.60 29.71
N ILE A 174 -16.25 0.12 29.36
CA ILE A 174 -16.02 -0.76 28.20
C ILE A 174 -15.85 -2.17 28.73
N SER A 175 -16.71 -3.11 28.34
CA SER A 175 -16.61 -4.52 28.73
C SER A 175 -16.13 -5.37 27.56
N SER A 176 -15.30 -6.38 27.81
CA SER A 176 -14.98 -7.42 26.83
C SER A 176 -15.87 -8.64 27.06
N ILE A 177 -16.33 -9.24 25.97
CA ILE A 177 -17.14 -10.46 26.01
C ILE A 177 -16.57 -11.50 25.05
N ASP A 178 -16.68 -12.78 25.43
CA ASP A 178 -16.36 -13.90 24.54
C ASP A 178 -17.50 -14.21 23.55
N ARG A 179 -17.25 -15.09 22.58
CA ARG A 179 -18.24 -15.51 21.57
C ARG A 179 -19.48 -16.22 22.16
N ASP A 180 -19.42 -16.68 23.40
CA ASP A 180 -20.52 -17.32 24.10
C ASP A 180 -21.34 -16.31 24.95
N GLY A 181 -20.94 -15.04 24.95
CA GLY A 181 -21.60 -13.95 25.65
C GLY A 181 -21.22 -13.84 27.13
N ASN A 182 -20.12 -14.48 27.55
CA ASN A 182 -19.60 -14.30 28.90
C ASN A 182 -18.75 -13.04 28.96
N GLU A 183 -18.99 -12.19 29.95
CA GLU A 183 -18.15 -11.03 30.24
C GLU A 183 -16.81 -11.48 30.85
N ILE A 184 -15.70 -11.00 30.26
CA ILE A 184 -14.34 -11.41 30.60
C ILE A 184 -13.64 -10.33 31.43
N ASP A 185 -13.72 -9.07 31.00
CA ASP A 185 -13.14 -7.93 31.72
C ASP A 185 -14.00 -6.66 31.56
N GLU A 186 -13.80 -5.70 32.46
CA GLU A 186 -14.48 -4.39 32.46
C GLU A 186 -13.47 -3.26 32.75
N LEU A 187 -13.41 -2.30 31.83
CA LEU A 187 -12.59 -1.09 31.92
C LEU A 187 -13.48 0.09 32.34
N ASP A 188 -13.48 0.39 33.64
CA ASP A 188 -14.27 1.46 34.28
C ASP A 188 -13.42 2.68 34.69
N GLY A 189 -14.06 3.74 35.19
CA GLY A 189 -13.41 4.97 35.66
C GLY A 189 -13.04 5.93 34.53
N LEU A 190 -13.53 5.66 33.32
CA LEU A 190 -13.32 6.45 32.13
C LEU A 190 -14.23 7.68 32.13
N ASP A 191 -13.66 8.88 32.01
CA ASP A 191 -14.42 10.13 31.81
C ASP A 191 -14.65 10.39 30.31
N PHE A 192 -15.04 9.34 29.58
CA PHE A 192 -15.35 9.40 28.15
C PHE A 192 -16.85 9.37 27.91
N ARG A 193 -17.25 10.08 26.85
CA ARG A 193 -18.57 9.94 26.26
C ARG A 193 -18.39 9.25 24.92
N ILE A 194 -18.48 7.92 24.92
CA ILE A 194 -18.08 7.07 23.80
C ILE A 194 -19.11 7.21 22.66
N HIS A 195 -18.59 7.31 21.45
CA HIS A 195 -19.34 7.44 20.21
C HIS A 195 -18.83 6.50 19.10
N GLY A 196 -17.73 5.79 19.34
CA GLY A 196 -17.21 4.74 18.48
C GLY A 196 -16.06 4.01 19.19
N LEU A 197 -15.93 2.73 18.90
CA LEU A 197 -14.76 1.93 19.27
C LEU A 197 -14.18 1.35 17.98
N ALA A 198 -12.87 1.21 17.92
CA ALA A 198 -12.20 0.46 16.86
C ALA A 198 -10.97 -0.23 17.45
N PHE A 199 -10.50 -1.32 16.84
CA PHE A 199 -9.36 -2.08 17.33
C PHE A 199 -8.30 -2.19 16.24
N TYR A 200 -7.04 -2.00 16.60
CA TYR A 200 -5.89 -2.19 15.74
C TYR A 200 -4.85 -3.04 16.46
N GLU A 201 -4.67 -4.28 16.00
CA GLU A 201 -3.79 -5.26 16.64
C GLU A 201 -2.32 -4.83 16.63
N ASP A 202 -1.87 -4.19 15.56
CA ASP A 202 -0.48 -3.81 15.32
C ASP A 202 -0.10 -2.41 15.86
N ASP A 203 -0.85 -1.85 16.83
CA ASP A 203 -0.51 -0.54 17.40
C ASP A 203 0.91 -0.56 18.02
N PRO A 204 1.83 0.31 17.57
CA PRO A 204 3.26 0.23 17.94
C PRO A 204 3.54 0.50 19.42
N ASP A 205 2.61 1.16 20.13
CA ASP A 205 2.76 1.44 21.56
C ASP A 205 2.02 0.41 22.43
N GLY A 206 1.32 -0.56 21.82
CA GLY A 206 0.46 -1.53 22.51
C GLY A 206 -0.86 -0.93 23.03
N TYR A 207 -1.34 0.17 22.44
CA TYR A 207 -2.62 0.79 22.79
C TYR A 207 -3.65 0.50 21.69
N GLN A 208 -4.05 -0.76 21.58
CA GLN A 208 -4.79 -1.30 20.44
C GLN A 208 -6.26 -0.83 20.34
N LEU A 209 -6.89 -0.43 21.45
CA LEU A 209 -8.30 -0.02 21.46
C LEU A 209 -8.46 1.50 21.27
N TYR A 210 -8.99 1.89 20.12
CA TYR A 210 -9.28 3.29 19.77
C TYR A 210 -10.68 3.69 20.23
N ILE A 211 -10.76 4.84 20.90
CA ILE A 211 -11.95 5.37 21.54
C ILE A 211 -12.25 6.74 20.95
N PHE A 212 -13.39 6.83 20.26
CA PHE A 212 -13.91 8.07 19.71
C PHE A 212 -14.90 8.65 20.71
N HIS A 213 -14.55 9.78 21.33
CA HIS A 213 -15.39 10.41 22.33
C HIS A 213 -15.71 11.87 21.99
N HIS A 214 -16.92 12.30 22.32
CA HIS A 214 -17.36 13.67 22.10
C HIS A 214 -17.51 14.41 23.42
N ASN A 215 -17.02 15.65 23.49
CA ASN A 215 -17.34 16.53 24.60
C ASN A 215 -17.93 17.86 24.09
N ASN A 216 -18.77 18.50 24.90
CA ASN A 216 -19.45 19.74 24.48
C ASN A 216 -18.52 20.98 24.40
N ARG A 217 -17.19 20.79 24.47
CA ARG A 217 -16.20 21.88 24.54
C ARG A 217 -15.31 21.97 23.30
N VAL A 218 -15.22 20.93 22.50
CA VAL A 218 -14.37 20.84 21.31
C VAL A 218 -15.24 20.43 20.12
N ALA A 219 -14.88 20.88 18.92
CA ALA A 219 -15.54 20.46 17.69
C ALA A 219 -15.03 19.07 17.27
N GLY A 220 -15.95 18.24 16.76
CA GLY A 220 -15.68 16.87 16.32
C GLY A 220 -15.24 15.90 17.41
N PRO A 221 -14.97 14.63 17.04
CA PRO A 221 -14.51 13.62 17.99
C PRO A 221 -13.10 13.90 18.46
N ILE A 222 -12.84 13.55 19.71
CA ILE A 222 -11.51 13.42 20.26
C ILE A 222 -11.19 11.93 20.30
N VAL A 223 -10.00 11.58 19.82
CA VAL A 223 -9.54 10.20 19.71
C VAL A 223 -8.52 9.92 20.80
N TYR A 224 -8.80 8.89 21.59
CA TYR A 224 -7.84 8.28 22.49
C TYR A 224 -7.56 6.86 22.03
N LYS A 225 -6.39 6.34 22.38
CA LYS A 225 -6.10 4.91 22.30
C LYS A 225 -5.84 4.36 23.70
N MET A 226 -6.14 3.09 23.90
CA MET A 226 -6.13 2.43 25.20
C MET A 226 -5.37 1.10 25.14
N ASN A 227 -4.49 0.87 26.12
CA ASN A 227 -3.90 -0.44 26.35
C ASN A 227 -4.95 -1.29 27.10
N THR A 228 -5.40 -2.37 26.46
CA THR A 228 -6.49 -3.21 26.99
C THR A 228 -6.07 -4.01 28.23
N ALA A 229 -4.78 -4.25 28.44
CA ALA A 229 -4.27 -4.97 29.60
C ALA A 229 -4.10 -4.10 30.85
N THR A 230 -3.82 -2.80 30.69
CA THR A 230 -3.62 -1.87 31.82
C THR A 230 -4.76 -0.89 32.03
N GLY A 231 -5.56 -0.62 31.00
CA GLY A 231 -6.56 0.45 30.96
C GLY A 231 -5.97 1.86 30.84
N ASP A 232 -4.64 1.98 30.65
CA ASP A 232 -4.00 3.27 30.41
C ASP A 232 -4.43 3.84 29.06
N THR A 233 -4.51 5.17 28.98
CA THR A 233 -4.97 5.86 27.77
C THR A 233 -4.00 6.93 27.30
N LEU A 234 -3.92 7.08 25.98
CA LEU A 234 -3.13 8.11 25.31
C LEU A 234 -4.02 8.94 24.39
N TYR A 235 -3.83 10.25 24.45
CA TYR A 235 -4.46 11.16 23.48
C TYR A 235 -3.79 10.98 22.12
N VAL A 236 -4.59 10.81 21.07
CA VAL A 236 -4.12 10.68 19.69
C VAL A 236 -4.32 11.99 18.94
N THR A 237 -5.56 12.39 18.74
CA THR A 237 -5.90 13.58 17.95
C THR A 237 -7.31 14.11 18.25
N ASN A 238 -7.67 15.25 17.66
CA ASN A 238 -9.02 15.78 17.61
C ASN A 238 -9.36 16.13 16.15
N ILE A 239 -10.46 15.58 15.64
CA ILE A 239 -10.86 15.74 14.24
C ILE A 239 -11.81 16.96 14.15
N VAL A 240 -11.24 18.16 14.02
CA VAL A 240 -11.92 19.45 14.29
C VAL A 240 -13.07 19.77 13.31
N GLU A 241 -12.95 19.36 12.05
CA GLU A 241 -13.81 19.87 10.97
C GLU A 241 -14.98 18.95 10.62
N GLU A 242 -15.04 17.77 11.23
CA GLU A 242 -15.94 16.70 10.79
C GLU A 242 -16.80 16.17 11.93
N SER A 243 -18.04 15.81 11.60
CA SER A 243 -18.95 15.14 12.53
C SER A 243 -18.84 13.63 12.37
N PHE A 244 -17.69 13.09 12.77
CA PHE A 244 -17.50 11.64 12.80
C PHE A 244 -17.91 11.02 14.14
N ASP A 245 -18.52 9.85 14.05
CA ASP A 245 -18.64 8.88 15.13
C ASP A 245 -18.28 7.48 14.58
N VAL A 246 -18.64 6.39 15.27
CA VAL A 246 -18.62 4.99 14.79
C VAL A 246 -17.58 4.66 13.72
N ALA A 247 -16.55 3.90 14.10
CA ALA A 247 -15.39 3.65 13.26
C ALA A 247 -15.07 2.16 13.16
N TYR A 248 -14.65 1.72 11.97
CA TYR A 248 -14.11 0.39 11.73
C TYR A 248 -12.73 0.51 11.09
N ILE A 249 -11.73 -0.20 11.62
CA ILE A 249 -10.37 -0.25 11.06
C ILE A 249 -10.25 -1.48 10.17
N THR A 250 -9.69 -1.32 8.97
CA THR A 250 -9.44 -2.45 8.06
C THR A 250 -8.34 -2.16 7.06
N ASN A 251 -7.62 -3.21 6.68
CA ASN A 251 -6.68 -3.29 5.55
C ASN A 251 -7.28 -4.06 4.35
N GLU A 252 -8.55 -4.48 4.39
CA GLU A 252 -9.19 -5.15 3.25
C GLU A 252 -9.61 -4.15 2.16
N TYR A 253 -9.77 -2.86 2.51
CA TYR A 253 -10.19 -1.83 1.55
C TYR A 253 -9.05 -1.39 0.62
N ASP A 254 -7.82 -1.31 1.13
CA ASP A 254 -6.62 -0.93 0.38
C ASP A 254 -5.49 -1.90 0.69
N ASN A 255 -4.83 -2.41 -0.34
CA ASN A 255 -3.76 -3.39 -0.19
C ASN A 255 -2.56 -2.83 0.59
N HIS A 256 -2.29 -1.52 0.47
CA HIS A 256 -1.08 -0.89 1.03
C HIS A 256 -1.34 -0.15 2.35
N ASP A 257 -2.60 0.10 2.69
CA ASP A 257 -2.98 0.99 3.79
C ASP A 257 -4.09 0.40 4.65
N TRP A 258 -3.94 0.56 5.95
CA TRP A 258 -5.05 0.52 6.88
C TRP A 258 -5.86 1.82 6.77
N VAL A 259 -7.17 1.68 6.78
CA VAL A 259 -8.11 2.80 6.75
C VAL A 259 -9.13 2.70 7.87
N PHE A 260 -9.66 3.85 8.28
CA PHE A 260 -10.92 3.91 9.01
C PHE A 260 -12.08 4.05 8.04
N LEU A 261 -13.12 3.24 8.24
CA LEU A 261 -14.47 3.53 7.76
C LEU A 261 -15.23 4.20 8.89
N MET A 262 -15.43 5.51 8.79
CA MET A 262 -16.08 6.30 9.83
C MET A 262 -17.45 6.78 9.36
N HIS A 263 -18.48 6.65 10.18
CA HIS A 263 -19.74 7.33 9.89
C HIS A 263 -19.56 8.86 9.99
N HIS A 264 -20.09 9.59 9.02
CA HIS A 264 -20.07 11.04 8.95
C HIS A 264 -21.48 11.61 8.88
N TYR A 265 -21.65 12.79 9.49
CA TYR A 265 -22.89 13.57 9.39
C TYR A 265 -22.65 14.88 8.62
N ASP A 266 -23.26 15.01 7.45
CA ASP A 266 -23.26 16.21 6.62
C ASP A 266 -24.59 16.96 6.75
N GLN A 267 -24.53 18.20 7.24
CA GLN A 267 -25.73 19.04 7.44
C GLN A 267 -26.32 19.59 6.14
N ASP A 268 -25.55 19.64 5.05
CA ASP A 268 -25.94 20.26 3.80
C ASP A 268 -26.44 19.23 2.77
N ALA A 269 -26.23 17.92 3.01
CA ALA A 269 -26.67 16.83 2.14
C ALA A 269 -28.20 16.60 2.20
N GLU A 270 -28.78 16.06 1.11
CA GLU A 270 -30.22 15.70 1.09
C GLU A 270 -30.52 14.56 2.08
N TYR A 271 -29.58 13.63 2.19
CA TYR A 271 -29.54 12.60 3.22
C TYR A 271 -28.28 12.80 4.06
N HIS A 272 -28.44 13.21 5.33
CA HIS A 272 -27.34 13.77 6.12
C HIS A 272 -26.28 12.74 6.55
N HIS A 273 -26.49 11.45 6.30
CA HIS A 273 -25.68 10.37 6.85
C HIS A 273 -24.88 9.67 5.75
N GLY A 274 -23.58 9.52 5.95
CA GLY A 274 -22.70 8.76 5.05
C GLY A 274 -21.53 8.15 5.81
N ASN A 275 -20.54 7.65 5.08
CA ASN A 275 -19.29 7.18 5.67
C ASN A 275 -18.11 7.82 4.94
N SER A 276 -17.02 8.06 5.64
CA SER A 276 -15.76 8.52 5.07
C SER A 276 -14.68 7.49 5.29
N ILE A 277 -13.80 7.36 4.30
CA ILE A 277 -12.59 6.56 4.35
C ILE A 277 -11.47 7.49 4.74
N LEU A 278 -10.88 7.26 5.91
CA LEU A 278 -9.75 8.03 6.39
C LEU A 278 -8.51 7.16 6.37
N GLN A 279 -7.39 7.72 5.95
CA GLN A 279 -6.09 7.09 6.11
C GLN A 279 -5.81 6.86 7.59
N PHE A 280 -5.39 5.65 7.94
CA PHE A 280 -4.96 5.33 9.29
C PHE A 280 -3.44 5.13 9.36
N GLU A 281 -2.93 4.09 8.72
CA GLU A 281 -1.53 3.68 8.81
C GLU A 281 -1.14 2.88 7.56
N GLY A 282 0.10 2.99 7.08
CA GLY A 282 0.58 2.10 6.04
C GLY A 282 0.73 0.65 6.54
N ARG A 283 0.54 -0.31 5.63
CA ARG A 283 0.52 -1.74 5.93
C ARG A 283 1.94 -2.28 6.18
N ARG A 284 2.16 -2.87 7.36
CA ARG A 284 3.48 -3.33 7.86
C ARG A 284 3.46 -4.75 8.43
N ASP A 285 2.29 -5.37 8.48
CA ASP A 285 2.03 -6.75 8.94
C ASP A 285 2.80 -7.80 8.10
N TRP A 286 3.12 -7.46 6.85
CA TRP A 286 3.89 -8.31 5.93
C TRP A 286 5.38 -8.45 6.24
N MET A 287 5.94 -7.65 7.16
CA MET A 287 7.36 -7.74 7.53
C MET A 287 7.58 -7.64 9.05
N SER A 288 8.52 -8.41 9.59
CA SER A 288 8.96 -8.33 10.99
C SER A 288 10.45 -8.56 11.12
N ILE A 289 11.09 -8.02 12.16
CA ILE A 289 12.54 -8.18 12.39
C ILE A 289 12.83 -8.57 13.83
N ASP A 290 13.75 -9.50 14.03
CA ASP A 290 14.28 -9.89 15.35
C ASP A 290 15.82 -9.86 15.33
N PRO A 291 16.50 -9.38 16.39
CA PRO A 291 15.95 -8.69 17.56
C PRO A 291 15.53 -7.24 17.30
N GLU A 292 14.52 -6.77 18.03
CA GLU A 292 13.99 -5.39 17.90
C GLU A 292 14.80 -4.34 18.68
N GLU A 293 15.58 -4.76 19.68
CA GLU A 293 16.44 -3.87 20.47
C GLU A 293 17.72 -4.58 20.90
N GLY A 294 18.80 -3.82 21.08
CA GLY A 294 20.05 -4.39 21.54
C GLY A 294 21.23 -3.45 21.56
N VAL A 295 22.41 -4.05 21.76
CA VAL A 295 23.71 -3.35 21.75
C VAL A 295 24.71 -4.15 20.92
N ILE A 296 25.39 -3.48 19.99
CA ILE A 296 26.49 -4.03 19.19
C ILE A 296 27.80 -3.40 19.65
N GLU A 297 28.70 -4.21 20.20
CA GLU A 297 30.00 -3.74 20.70
C GLU A 297 30.90 -3.22 19.56
N ALA A 298 31.87 -2.37 19.92
CA ALA A 298 32.74 -1.74 18.94
C ALA A 298 33.54 -2.78 18.13
N GLY A 299 33.41 -2.73 16.80
CA GLY A 299 34.06 -3.66 15.87
C GLY A 299 33.39 -5.03 15.75
N GLU A 300 32.22 -5.22 16.37
CA GLU A 300 31.40 -6.43 16.25
C GLU A 300 30.23 -6.23 15.27
N ALA A 301 29.55 -7.33 14.96
CA ALA A 301 28.34 -7.34 14.15
C ALA A 301 27.24 -8.14 14.85
N GLY A 302 26.00 -7.67 14.74
CA GLY A 302 24.79 -8.38 15.13
C GLY A 302 24.17 -9.09 13.92
N GLU A 303 23.54 -10.23 14.17
CA GLU A 303 22.72 -10.96 13.20
C GLU A 303 21.24 -10.69 13.51
N PHE A 304 20.46 -10.46 12.46
CA PHE A 304 19.04 -10.15 12.52
C PHE A 304 18.29 -11.02 11.52
N GLU A 305 17.10 -11.46 11.89
CA GLU A 305 16.19 -12.20 11.02
C GLU A 305 15.03 -11.29 10.64
N LEU A 306 14.99 -10.85 9.38
CA LEU A 306 13.80 -10.23 8.79
C LEU A 306 12.91 -11.32 8.23
N THR A 307 11.70 -11.43 8.74
CA THR A 307 10.68 -12.33 8.20
C THR A 307 9.74 -11.55 7.31
N ILE A 308 9.57 -12.02 6.08
CA ILE A 308 8.53 -11.54 5.17
C ILE A 308 7.41 -12.58 5.18
N ASN A 309 6.19 -12.14 5.48
CA ASN A 309 5.00 -12.97 5.64
C ASN A 309 3.96 -12.56 4.60
N GLU A 310 3.63 -13.47 3.69
CA GLU A 310 2.61 -13.22 2.68
C GLU A 310 1.20 -13.63 3.14
N ILE A 311 1.06 -14.39 4.23
CA ILE A 311 -0.23 -14.93 4.67
C ILE A 311 -1.28 -13.80 4.74
N ASP A 312 -2.31 -13.91 3.89
CA ASP A 312 -3.42 -12.96 3.76
C ASP A 312 -3.05 -11.57 3.18
N LEU A 313 -1.97 -11.49 2.39
CA LEU A 313 -1.69 -10.35 1.52
C LEU A 313 -2.41 -10.50 0.17
N PRO A 314 -3.13 -9.46 -0.28
CA PRO A 314 -3.57 -9.35 -1.65
C PRO A 314 -2.40 -9.36 -2.65
N GLU A 315 -2.66 -9.75 -3.89
CA GLU A 315 -1.71 -9.58 -4.98
C GLU A 315 -1.34 -8.10 -5.16
N GLY A 316 -0.06 -7.84 -5.41
CA GLY A 316 0.45 -6.49 -5.59
C GLY A 316 1.89 -6.28 -5.15
N ASP A 317 2.33 -5.03 -5.26
CA ASP A 317 3.66 -4.57 -4.87
C ASP A 317 3.60 -3.90 -3.49
N TYR A 318 4.47 -4.31 -2.58
CA TYR A 318 4.57 -3.76 -1.23
C TYR A 318 5.94 -3.13 -1.03
N GLU A 319 5.97 -1.88 -0.58
CA GLU A 319 7.20 -1.13 -0.27
C GLU A 319 7.21 -0.68 1.20
N GLY A 320 8.33 -0.91 1.88
CA GLY A 320 8.54 -0.50 3.26
C GLY A 320 10.02 -0.43 3.63
N GLU A 321 10.29 -0.09 4.88
CA GLU A 321 11.65 -0.05 5.42
C GLU A 321 11.71 -0.52 6.88
N ILE A 322 12.83 -1.14 7.23
CA ILE A 322 13.24 -1.31 8.62
C ILE A 322 14.19 -0.17 8.98
N VAL A 323 13.87 0.57 10.04
CA VAL A 323 14.67 1.69 10.54
C VAL A 323 15.36 1.29 11.83
N PHE A 324 16.68 1.28 11.81
CA PHE A 324 17.52 1.11 13.00
C PHE A 324 17.77 2.48 13.64
N ILE A 325 17.08 2.78 14.73
CA ILE A 325 17.27 3.99 15.54
C ILE A 325 18.35 3.71 16.57
N HIS A 326 19.43 4.49 16.56
CA HIS A 326 20.61 4.19 17.38
C HIS A 326 21.40 5.43 17.83
N ASP A 327 22.28 5.25 18.82
CA ASP A 327 23.14 6.31 19.36
C ASP A 327 24.43 6.61 18.54
N GLY A 328 24.61 5.92 17.41
CA GLY A 328 25.71 6.12 16.47
C GLY A 328 25.60 7.37 15.58
N VAL A 329 26.56 7.53 14.66
CA VAL A 329 26.56 8.59 13.64
C VAL A 329 25.31 8.49 12.78
N ALA A 330 24.72 9.63 12.42
CA ALA A 330 23.44 9.80 11.72
C ALA A 330 22.18 9.55 12.57
N GLY A 331 22.27 8.73 13.62
CA GLY A 331 21.14 8.44 14.52
C GLY A 331 20.15 7.40 13.99
N GLU A 332 20.03 7.27 12.67
CA GLU A 332 19.15 6.32 12.00
C GLU A 332 19.88 5.66 10.82
N THR A 333 19.60 4.37 10.59
CA THR A 333 20.03 3.64 9.40
C THR A 333 18.87 2.82 8.84
N TYR A 334 18.68 2.84 7.52
CA TYR A 334 17.49 2.30 6.86
C TYR A 334 17.84 1.04 6.06
N LEU A 335 16.97 0.04 6.12
CA LEU A 335 16.96 -1.13 5.26
C LEU A 335 15.64 -1.14 4.46
N PRO A 336 15.66 -0.75 3.18
CA PRO A 336 14.49 -0.84 2.31
C PRO A 336 14.11 -2.30 2.04
N VAL A 337 12.80 -2.56 1.99
CA VAL A 337 12.20 -3.86 1.71
C VAL A 337 11.14 -3.70 0.64
N SER A 338 11.22 -4.52 -0.41
CA SER A 338 10.21 -4.63 -1.46
C SER A 338 9.74 -6.07 -1.62
N LEU A 339 8.43 -6.27 -1.63
CA LEU A 339 7.78 -7.57 -1.80
C LEU A 339 6.79 -7.50 -2.97
N GLU A 340 6.84 -8.48 -3.85
CA GLU A 340 5.81 -8.75 -4.86
C GLU A 340 5.03 -10.01 -4.45
N VAL A 341 3.71 -9.87 -4.34
CA VAL A 341 2.77 -10.94 -4.00
C VAL A 341 1.98 -11.31 -5.25
N GLY A 342 2.06 -12.58 -5.65
CA GLY A 342 1.30 -13.12 -6.78
C GLY A 342 2.00 -14.29 -7.45
N GLU A 343 1.22 -15.15 -8.12
CA GLU A 343 1.78 -16.17 -9.00
C GLU A 343 2.48 -15.46 -10.17
N GLY A 344 3.80 -15.64 -10.30
CA GLY A 344 4.58 -15.13 -11.43
C GLY A 344 4.27 -15.80 -12.78
N ASP A 345 3.02 -16.18 -13.03
CA ASP A 345 2.59 -17.07 -14.14
C ASP A 345 1.40 -16.52 -14.95
N ASP A 346 0.85 -15.33 -14.67
CA ASP A 346 -0.05 -14.67 -15.62
C ASP A 346 0.74 -13.68 -16.50
N PRO A 347 0.78 -13.89 -17.83
CA PRO A 347 1.53 -13.00 -18.70
C PRO A 347 0.92 -11.61 -18.65
N GLY A 348 1.73 -10.62 -18.26
CA GLY A 348 1.36 -9.21 -18.27
C GLY A 348 1.08 -8.71 -19.70
N GLU A 349 0.19 -7.72 -19.81
CA GLU A 349 -0.14 -7.06 -21.07
C GLU A 349 0.36 -5.61 -21.05
N VAL A 350 1.18 -5.23 -22.04
CA VAL A 350 1.65 -3.85 -22.25
C VAL A 350 1.15 -3.33 -23.58
N VAL A 351 0.52 -2.15 -23.56
CA VAL A 351 0.06 -1.44 -24.76
C VAL A 351 0.97 -0.25 -25.03
N LEU A 352 1.69 -0.29 -26.16
CA LEU A 352 2.50 0.81 -26.66
C LEU A 352 1.71 1.66 -27.65
N ASN A 353 1.56 2.94 -27.33
CA ASN A 353 0.99 3.93 -28.24
C ASN A 353 2.10 4.45 -29.19
N LEU A 354 2.08 4.05 -30.46
CA LEU A 354 3.10 4.40 -31.43
C LEU A 354 2.65 5.57 -32.31
N GLU A 355 3.47 6.62 -32.41
CA GLU A 355 3.20 7.77 -33.27
C GLU A 355 3.70 7.52 -34.71
N GLN A 356 3.22 8.34 -35.65
CA GLN A 356 3.78 8.34 -37.01
C GLN A 356 5.27 8.74 -37.00
N GLY A 357 6.12 7.99 -37.69
CA GLY A 357 7.56 8.21 -37.71
C GLY A 357 8.30 7.28 -36.75
N TRP A 358 9.46 7.72 -36.27
CA TRP A 358 10.33 6.93 -35.39
C TRP A 358 9.89 7.03 -33.93
N ASN A 359 9.71 5.87 -33.31
CA ASN A 359 9.45 5.70 -31.89
C ASN A 359 10.62 4.89 -31.30
N MET A 360 11.18 5.34 -30.18
CA MET A 360 12.16 4.60 -29.39
C MET A 360 11.44 4.03 -28.19
N VAL A 361 11.22 2.72 -28.19
CA VAL A 361 10.34 2.03 -27.26
C VAL A 361 11.07 0.93 -26.54
N SER A 362 10.54 0.56 -25.39
CA SER A 362 10.90 -0.65 -24.68
C SER A 362 9.69 -1.15 -23.89
N VAL A 363 9.79 -2.34 -23.31
CA VAL A 363 8.78 -2.88 -22.40
C VAL A 363 9.45 -3.46 -21.17
N ASN A 364 8.70 -3.51 -20.08
CA ASN A 364 9.04 -4.15 -18.82
C ASN A 364 8.38 -5.54 -18.69
N ILE A 365 8.17 -6.22 -19.82
CA ILE A 365 7.74 -7.61 -19.92
C ILE A 365 8.64 -8.33 -20.93
N GLN A 366 9.04 -9.56 -20.68
CA GLN A 366 9.71 -10.42 -21.64
C GLN A 366 8.65 -11.07 -22.53
N PRO A 367 8.52 -10.68 -23.81
CA PRO A 367 7.44 -11.19 -24.64
C PRO A 367 7.53 -12.70 -24.85
N ASP A 368 6.39 -13.39 -24.79
CA ASP A 368 6.22 -14.79 -25.20
C ASP A 368 4.98 -14.90 -26.13
N PRO A 369 5.17 -15.06 -27.45
CA PRO A 369 6.44 -15.31 -28.14
C PRO A 369 7.33 -14.07 -28.28
N ASP A 370 8.66 -14.29 -28.30
CA ASP A 370 9.68 -13.24 -28.47
C ASP A 370 9.94 -12.84 -29.93
N ASP A 371 9.34 -13.53 -30.92
CA ASP A 371 9.53 -13.24 -32.33
C ASP A 371 8.88 -11.91 -32.72
N VAL A 372 9.71 -10.92 -33.10
CA VAL A 372 9.25 -9.59 -33.50
C VAL A 372 8.27 -9.60 -34.70
N THR A 373 8.31 -10.63 -35.54
CA THR A 373 7.36 -10.77 -36.65
C THR A 373 5.99 -11.22 -36.21
N GLU A 374 5.90 -11.96 -35.10
CA GLU A 374 4.65 -12.36 -34.45
C GLU A 374 4.10 -11.20 -33.63
N ILE A 375 4.94 -10.59 -32.78
CA ILE A 375 4.59 -9.43 -31.94
C ILE A 375 4.00 -8.29 -32.78
N THR A 376 4.58 -8.01 -33.95
CA THR A 376 4.16 -6.87 -34.80
C THR A 376 3.19 -7.24 -35.92
N ALA A 377 2.63 -8.45 -35.92
CA ALA A 377 1.79 -8.95 -37.01
C ALA A 377 0.61 -8.02 -37.33
N ASP A 378 -0.08 -7.52 -36.30
CA ASP A 378 -1.23 -6.63 -36.45
C ASP A 378 -0.85 -5.29 -37.10
N LEU A 379 0.31 -4.73 -36.74
CA LEU A 379 0.82 -3.51 -37.36
C LEU A 379 1.17 -3.72 -38.84
N VAL A 380 1.65 -4.91 -39.21
CA VAL A 380 1.97 -5.27 -40.59
C VAL A 380 0.69 -5.47 -41.40
N GLU A 381 -0.31 -6.17 -40.85
CA GLU A 381 -1.62 -6.37 -41.49
C GLU A 381 -2.34 -5.03 -41.70
N ALA A 382 -2.28 -4.14 -40.71
CA ALA A 382 -2.80 -2.78 -40.81
C ALA A 382 -2.04 -1.92 -41.85
N GLY A 383 -0.82 -2.32 -42.22
CA GLY A 383 0.08 -1.55 -43.08
C GLY A 383 0.68 -0.32 -42.38
N SER A 384 0.73 -0.35 -41.05
CA SER A 384 1.22 0.74 -40.20
C SER A 384 2.74 0.63 -39.95
N LEU A 385 3.31 -0.58 -39.89
CA LEU A 385 4.76 -0.78 -39.68
C LEU A 385 5.59 -0.59 -40.96
N ILE A 386 6.60 0.29 -40.93
CA ILE A 386 7.59 0.46 -42.01
C ILE A 386 8.86 -0.35 -41.72
N LEU A 387 9.48 -0.15 -40.57
CA LEU A 387 10.82 -0.67 -40.26
C LEU A 387 11.04 -0.71 -38.75
N MET A 388 11.54 -1.82 -38.22
CA MET A 388 11.98 -1.94 -36.83
C MET A 388 13.48 -2.22 -36.75
N LYS A 389 14.17 -1.73 -35.70
CA LYS A 389 15.60 -1.96 -35.45
C LYS A 389 15.91 -2.15 -33.98
N ASN A 390 16.92 -2.96 -33.66
CA ASN A 390 17.54 -3.00 -32.33
C ASN A 390 18.77 -2.07 -32.25
N GLY A 391 19.37 -1.98 -31.06
CA GLY A 391 20.57 -1.16 -30.82
C GLY A 391 21.81 -1.56 -31.64
N MET A 392 21.91 -2.83 -32.05
CA MET A 392 23.00 -3.32 -32.91
C MET A 392 22.81 -2.97 -34.39
N GLY A 393 21.67 -2.40 -34.77
CA GLY A 393 21.34 -2.06 -36.16
C GLY A 393 20.82 -3.23 -37.01
N GLN A 394 20.54 -4.38 -36.40
CA GLN A 394 19.73 -5.42 -37.04
C GLN A 394 18.31 -4.89 -37.22
N PHE A 395 17.62 -5.32 -38.29
CA PHE A 395 16.34 -4.71 -38.65
C PHE A 395 15.33 -5.71 -39.19
N TYR A 396 14.06 -5.39 -38.97
CA TYR A 396 12.91 -6.06 -39.55
C TYR A 396 12.22 -5.12 -40.53
N PHE A 397 12.12 -5.55 -41.80
CA PHE A 397 11.47 -4.81 -42.88
C PHE A 397 10.37 -5.67 -43.54
N PRO A 398 9.12 -5.61 -43.05
CA PRO A 398 8.01 -6.43 -43.54
C PRO A 398 7.77 -6.26 -45.04
N GLY A 399 7.89 -5.03 -45.56
CA GLY A 399 7.68 -4.72 -46.98
C GLY A 399 8.66 -5.39 -47.96
N GLN A 400 9.74 -6.00 -47.47
CA GLN A 400 10.68 -6.83 -48.25
C GLN A 400 10.75 -8.27 -47.75
N ASN A 401 9.88 -8.66 -46.82
CA ASN A 401 9.86 -9.97 -46.17
C ASN A 401 11.23 -10.35 -45.58
N PHE A 402 11.87 -9.41 -44.88
CA PHE A 402 13.18 -9.61 -44.27
C PHE A 402 13.11 -9.33 -42.77
N ASN A 403 13.49 -10.31 -41.95
CA ASN A 403 13.76 -10.13 -40.53
C ASN A 403 15.22 -10.53 -40.23
N GLY A 404 15.97 -9.62 -39.60
CA GLY A 404 17.30 -9.88 -39.08
C GLY A 404 17.43 -9.67 -37.57
N ILE A 405 16.34 -9.30 -36.88
CA ILE A 405 16.29 -9.16 -35.43
C ILE A 405 16.04 -10.56 -34.84
N PRO A 406 16.90 -11.06 -33.92
CA PRO A 406 16.76 -12.40 -33.36
C PRO A 406 15.46 -12.61 -32.57
N GLY A 407 15.00 -11.57 -31.87
CA GLY A 407 13.81 -11.55 -31.02
C GLY A 407 13.71 -10.23 -30.25
N TRP A 408 12.63 -10.07 -29.49
CA TRP A 408 12.46 -9.02 -28.50
C TRP A 408 13.08 -9.46 -27.17
N PHE A 409 14.16 -8.80 -26.76
CA PHE A 409 14.81 -9.00 -25.47
C PHE A 409 14.45 -7.83 -24.58
N VAL A 410 13.92 -8.16 -23.40
CA VAL A 410 13.36 -7.18 -22.48
C VAL A 410 14.39 -6.15 -21.99
N ASP A 411 15.67 -6.53 -21.92
CA ASP A 411 16.77 -5.65 -21.51
C ASP A 411 17.18 -4.61 -22.56
N GLN A 412 16.61 -4.69 -23.77
CA GLN A 412 16.91 -3.80 -24.89
C GLN A 412 15.74 -2.86 -25.22
N GLY A 413 16.09 -1.72 -25.81
CA GLY A 413 15.12 -0.87 -26.50
C GLY A 413 15.17 -1.04 -28.03
N TYR A 414 14.08 -0.65 -28.68
CA TYR A 414 13.85 -0.82 -30.10
C TYR A 414 13.40 0.48 -30.77
N LEU A 415 13.81 0.66 -32.02
CA LEU A 415 13.37 1.76 -32.87
C LEU A 415 12.31 1.24 -33.84
N ILE A 416 11.10 1.78 -33.80
CA ILE A 416 9.98 1.40 -34.66
C ILE A 416 9.58 2.61 -35.51
N ASN A 417 9.64 2.46 -36.84
CA ASN A 417 9.21 3.46 -37.80
C ASN A 417 7.81 3.12 -38.32
N MET A 418 6.86 4.02 -38.08
CA MET A 418 5.46 3.86 -38.42
C MET A 418 5.03 4.76 -39.58
N ALA A 419 4.22 4.21 -40.49
CA ALA A 419 3.58 4.95 -41.58
C ALA A 419 2.47 5.87 -41.09
N ARG A 420 1.81 5.48 -39.99
CA ARG A 420 0.75 6.21 -39.27
C ARG A 420 0.73 5.76 -37.81
N ALA A 421 0.16 6.56 -36.92
CA ALA A 421 0.00 6.18 -35.53
C ALA A 421 -0.89 4.93 -35.39
N ASP A 422 -0.54 4.06 -34.45
CA ASP A 422 -1.22 2.79 -34.16
C ASP A 422 -0.83 2.29 -32.77
N GLU A 423 -1.53 1.26 -32.27
CA GLU A 423 -1.23 0.63 -30.98
C GLU A 423 -0.56 -0.74 -31.19
N LEU A 424 0.40 -1.06 -30.34
CA LEU A 424 1.05 -2.37 -30.29
C LEU A 424 0.81 -2.99 -28.92
N THR A 425 0.09 -4.11 -28.88
CA THR A 425 -0.15 -4.89 -27.66
C THR A 425 0.89 -5.99 -27.58
N ILE A 426 1.53 -6.13 -26.43
CA ILE A 426 2.58 -7.12 -26.17
C ILE A 426 2.18 -7.88 -24.91
N ILE A 427 2.29 -9.20 -24.95
CA ILE A 427 1.97 -10.10 -23.85
C ILE A 427 3.25 -10.87 -23.49
N GLY A 428 3.53 -11.04 -22.20
CA GLY A 428 4.69 -11.78 -21.75
C GLY A 428 4.94 -11.69 -20.25
N ASP A 429 6.04 -12.27 -19.80
CA ASP A 429 6.36 -12.36 -18.37
C ASP A 429 6.88 -11.00 -17.86
N PRO A 430 6.27 -10.40 -16.82
CA PRO A 430 6.80 -9.17 -16.23
C PRO A 430 8.26 -9.27 -15.81
N VAL A 431 9.02 -8.19 -16.00
CA VAL A 431 10.35 -8.05 -15.41
C VAL A 431 10.36 -6.99 -14.33
N ARG A 432 11.10 -7.26 -13.26
CA ARG A 432 11.17 -6.34 -12.12
C ARG A 432 11.83 -5.04 -12.50
N TRP A 433 11.35 -3.94 -11.92
CA TRP A 433 11.89 -2.60 -12.13
C TRP A 433 13.39 -2.50 -11.80
N ASN A 434 13.87 -3.28 -10.83
CA ASN A 434 15.27 -3.32 -10.41
C ASN A 434 16.06 -4.51 -11.00
N GLN A 435 15.48 -5.29 -11.91
CA GLN A 435 16.19 -6.41 -12.52
C GLN A 435 17.47 -5.89 -13.21
N PRO A 436 18.64 -6.49 -12.94
CA PRO A 436 19.88 -5.97 -13.49
C PRO A 436 19.94 -6.02 -15.02
N ILE A 437 20.33 -4.91 -15.64
CA ILE A 437 20.62 -4.81 -17.07
C ILE A 437 22.13 -4.75 -17.25
N GLN A 438 22.67 -5.70 -18.03
CA GLN A 438 24.09 -5.69 -18.38
C GLN A 438 24.35 -4.65 -19.48
N LEU A 439 25.18 -3.66 -19.17
CA LEU A 439 25.53 -2.60 -20.10
C LEU A 439 26.97 -2.78 -20.60
N GLU A 440 27.15 -2.80 -21.91
CA GLU A 440 28.47 -2.89 -22.55
C GLU A 440 29.06 -1.50 -22.83
N GLU A 441 30.40 -1.42 -22.97
CA GLU A 441 31.08 -0.20 -23.45
C GLU A 441 30.55 0.26 -24.82
N GLY A 442 30.21 1.54 -24.93
CA GLY A 442 29.73 2.16 -26.16
C GLY A 442 28.21 2.38 -26.19
N TRP A 443 27.68 2.53 -27.41
CA TRP A 443 26.28 2.88 -27.63
C TRP A 443 25.37 1.65 -27.65
N GLN A 444 24.29 1.71 -26.87
CA GLN A 444 23.19 0.74 -26.89
C GLN A 444 21.86 1.41 -26.61
N ILE A 445 20.76 0.72 -26.88
CA ILE A 445 19.41 1.15 -26.52
C ILE A 445 18.94 0.22 -25.41
N ILE A 446 18.57 0.78 -24.27
CA ILE A 446 18.16 0.03 -23.07
C ILE A 446 16.66 0.17 -22.86
N SER A 447 16.10 -0.80 -22.13
CA SER A 447 14.75 -0.74 -21.62
C SER A 447 14.65 0.03 -20.31
N TYR A 448 13.50 0.65 -20.06
CA TYR A 448 13.14 1.21 -18.77
C TYR A 448 12.13 0.29 -18.08
N TYR A 449 12.55 -0.33 -16.97
CA TYR A 449 11.72 -1.28 -16.23
C TYR A 449 10.74 -0.70 -15.20
N PRO A 450 11.01 0.44 -14.55
CA PRO A 450 10.03 1.01 -13.61
C PRO A 450 8.68 1.30 -14.27
N ASN A 451 7.60 1.06 -13.52
CA ASN A 451 6.21 1.33 -13.91
C ASN A 451 5.77 2.80 -13.66
N ARG A 452 6.67 3.64 -13.14
CA ARG A 452 6.47 5.06 -12.87
C ARG A 452 7.51 5.94 -13.55
N VAL A 453 7.21 7.22 -13.67
CA VAL A 453 8.11 8.22 -14.26
C VAL A 453 9.20 8.61 -13.26
N VAL A 454 10.47 8.63 -13.66
CA VAL A 454 11.61 8.97 -12.80
C VAL A 454 12.59 9.88 -13.54
N GLU A 455 13.06 10.95 -12.89
CA GLU A 455 14.05 11.85 -13.48
C GLU A 455 15.34 11.08 -13.87
N ALA A 456 15.86 11.32 -15.08
CA ALA A 456 17.01 10.58 -15.60
C ALA A 456 18.26 10.54 -14.70
N PRO A 457 18.66 11.63 -14.00
CA PRO A 457 19.81 11.60 -13.10
C PRO A 457 19.61 10.65 -11.91
N LEU A 458 18.37 10.49 -11.45
CA LEU A 458 18.01 9.59 -10.37
C LEU A 458 17.95 8.14 -10.87
N ALA A 459 17.23 7.91 -11.97
CA ALA A 459 17.09 6.58 -12.59
C ALA A 459 18.45 5.96 -12.99
N LEU A 460 19.39 6.78 -13.48
CA LEU A 460 20.71 6.33 -13.93
C LEU A 460 21.80 6.55 -12.87
N SER A 461 21.43 6.83 -11.62
CA SER A 461 22.37 7.14 -10.54
C SER A 461 23.38 6.01 -10.29
N GLY A 462 22.94 4.74 -10.36
CA GLY A 462 23.78 3.55 -10.18
C GLY A 462 24.92 3.44 -11.20
N VAL A 463 24.76 4.03 -12.40
CA VAL A 463 25.76 3.99 -13.48
C VAL A 463 26.35 5.34 -13.83
N VAL A 464 26.07 6.39 -13.04
CA VAL A 464 26.47 7.78 -13.34
C VAL A 464 27.97 7.94 -13.60
N ASN A 465 28.80 7.16 -12.90
CA ASN A 465 30.28 7.19 -13.03
C ASN A 465 30.79 6.46 -14.28
N ALA A 466 29.95 5.68 -14.95
CA ALA A 466 30.25 4.94 -16.18
C ALA A 466 29.48 5.47 -17.39
N LEU A 467 28.52 6.38 -17.20
CA LEU A 467 27.68 6.94 -18.25
C LEU A 467 28.33 8.18 -18.89
N ARG A 468 28.53 8.15 -20.21
CA ARG A 468 28.98 9.33 -20.98
C ARG A 468 27.79 10.22 -21.37
N LEU A 469 26.73 9.60 -21.89
CA LEU A 469 25.57 10.30 -22.44
C LEU A 469 24.35 9.38 -22.47
N ALA A 470 23.19 9.86 -22.05
CA ALA A 470 21.89 9.22 -22.29
C ALA A 470 21.00 10.12 -23.17
N LYS A 471 20.14 9.53 -24.00
CA LYS A 471 19.23 10.24 -24.92
C LYS A 471 17.85 9.60 -25.01
N ASP A 472 16.84 10.44 -25.17
CA ASP A 472 15.46 10.03 -25.49
C ASP A 472 15.20 9.95 -27.01
N ASN A 473 13.95 9.64 -27.38
CA ASN A 473 13.50 9.60 -28.78
C ASN A 473 13.62 10.95 -29.51
N HIS A 474 13.48 12.08 -28.80
CA HIS A 474 13.57 13.43 -29.39
C HIS A 474 15.01 13.95 -29.51
N GLY A 475 15.99 13.19 -29.03
CA GLY A 475 17.40 13.57 -29.01
C GLY A 475 17.74 14.59 -27.92
N GLN A 476 16.84 14.80 -26.95
CA GLN A 476 17.16 15.39 -25.67
C GLN A 476 18.09 14.46 -24.90
N PHE A 477 18.92 14.99 -24.00
CA PHE A 477 20.02 14.23 -23.44
C PHE A 477 20.40 14.61 -22.01
N TYR A 478 20.95 13.61 -21.33
CA TYR A 478 21.58 13.72 -20.03
C TYR A 478 23.07 13.41 -20.15
N SER A 479 23.92 14.34 -19.70
CA SER A 479 25.37 14.15 -19.64
C SER A 479 25.90 14.46 -18.23
N PRO A 480 26.31 13.43 -17.47
CA PRO A 480 26.91 13.60 -16.14
C PRO A 480 28.17 14.46 -16.18
N GLU A 481 29.05 14.25 -17.17
CA GLU A 481 30.33 14.98 -17.32
C GLU A 481 30.10 16.49 -17.46
N PHE A 482 29.13 16.88 -18.29
CA PHE A 482 28.81 18.30 -18.51
C PHE A 482 27.79 18.85 -17.51
N ARG A 483 27.36 18.04 -16.53
CA ARG A 483 26.37 18.44 -15.52
C ARG A 483 25.09 19.01 -16.15
N PHE A 484 24.67 18.42 -17.26
CA PHE A 484 23.59 18.92 -18.09
C PHE A 484 22.51 17.86 -18.28
N ASN A 485 21.26 18.24 -18.03
CA ASN A 485 20.10 17.40 -18.31
C ASN A 485 19.04 18.27 -19.00
N ASN A 486 18.68 17.91 -20.24
CA ASN A 486 17.44 18.36 -20.86
C ASN A 486 16.58 17.20 -21.36
N MET A 487 16.96 15.95 -21.03
CA MET A 487 16.19 14.73 -21.30
C MET A 487 14.92 14.68 -20.46
N GLY A 488 14.98 15.24 -19.25
CA GLY A 488 13.86 15.19 -18.30
C GLY A 488 13.73 13.80 -17.69
N ASP A 489 12.53 13.23 -17.81
CA ASP A 489 12.16 12.00 -17.14
C ASP A 489 12.29 10.78 -18.04
N MET A 490 12.56 9.65 -17.39
CA MET A 490 12.43 8.32 -17.97
C MET A 490 11.04 7.77 -17.65
N ALA A 491 10.37 7.13 -18.61
CA ALA A 491 8.98 6.73 -18.51
C ALA A 491 8.71 5.32 -19.06
N PRO A 492 7.71 4.59 -18.52
CA PRO A 492 7.30 3.29 -19.04
C PRO A 492 6.95 3.35 -20.53
N GLY A 493 7.28 2.28 -21.26
CA GLY A 493 7.05 2.19 -22.71
C GLY A 493 8.08 2.91 -23.59
N GLN A 494 9.02 3.66 -23.00
CA GLN A 494 10.08 4.35 -23.73
C GLN A 494 11.43 3.65 -23.62
N GLY A 495 12.14 3.56 -24.75
CA GLY A 495 13.54 3.13 -24.78
C GLY A 495 14.48 4.33 -24.70
N TYR A 496 15.71 4.10 -24.22
CA TYR A 496 16.72 5.15 -24.06
C TYR A 496 18.05 4.75 -24.67
N MET A 497 18.68 5.65 -25.41
CA MET A 497 20.03 5.44 -25.94
C MET A 497 21.07 5.84 -24.90
N VAL A 498 21.94 4.92 -24.50
CA VAL A 498 23.05 5.20 -23.56
C VAL A 498 24.39 4.93 -24.22
N ASP A 499 25.38 5.76 -23.88
CA ASP A 499 26.78 5.61 -24.27
C ASP A 499 27.64 5.39 -23.02
N MET A 500 28.15 4.18 -22.86
CA MET A 500 28.90 3.78 -21.68
C MET A 500 30.41 3.91 -21.89
N LEU A 501 31.12 4.28 -20.82
CA LEU A 501 32.57 4.38 -20.78
C LEU A 501 33.26 3.01 -20.59
N ARG A 502 32.53 2.03 -20.06
CA ARG A 502 32.99 0.68 -19.72
C ARG A 502 31.78 -0.21 -19.41
N ASP A 503 32.00 -1.51 -19.39
CA ASP A 503 31.00 -2.47 -18.94
C ASP A 503 30.61 -2.22 -17.48
N VAL A 504 29.31 -2.26 -17.20
CA VAL A 504 28.71 -2.05 -15.88
C VAL A 504 27.31 -2.65 -15.83
N GLU A 505 26.84 -2.95 -14.65
CA GLU A 505 25.46 -3.36 -14.42
C GLU A 505 24.61 -2.16 -14.01
N LEU A 506 23.46 -1.98 -14.65
CA LEU A 506 22.45 -1.02 -14.24
C LEU A 506 21.37 -1.74 -13.43
N VAL A 507 21.16 -1.25 -12.21
CA VAL A 507 20.00 -1.54 -11.39
C VAL A 507 19.30 -0.20 -11.18
N TYR A 508 18.04 -0.08 -11.60
CA TYR A 508 17.26 1.13 -11.34
C TYR A 508 17.02 1.24 -9.83
N THR A 509 17.11 2.45 -9.29
CA THR A 509 16.78 2.77 -7.89
C THR A 509 15.70 3.83 -7.88
N ILE A 510 14.56 3.56 -7.25
CA ILE A 510 13.45 4.51 -7.17
C ILE A 510 13.32 5.00 -5.73
N ARG A 511 14.26 5.83 -5.29
CA ARG A 511 14.11 6.55 -4.02
C ARG A 511 13.30 7.83 -4.26
N GLU A 512 12.33 8.12 -3.40
CA GLU A 512 11.90 9.51 -3.26
C GLU A 512 13.08 10.33 -2.77
N GLY A 513 13.37 11.42 -3.48
CA GLY A 513 14.31 12.42 -3.00
C GLY A 513 13.74 13.04 -1.74
N VAL A 514 14.16 12.57 -0.56
CA VAL A 514 14.26 13.45 0.61
C VAL A 514 15.00 14.68 0.10
N ALA A 515 14.35 15.84 0.16
CA ALA A 515 14.91 17.10 -0.29
C ALA A 515 16.18 17.43 0.50
N ASP A 516 17.30 16.83 0.10
CA ASP A 516 18.60 17.36 0.42
C ASP A 516 18.70 18.66 -0.38
N ASN A 517 18.53 19.77 0.33
CA ASN A 517 18.77 21.13 -0.18
C ASN A 517 20.28 21.36 -0.43
N SER A 518 21.00 20.32 -0.82
CA SER A 518 22.34 20.36 -1.35
C SER A 518 22.23 20.07 -2.85
N SER A 519 22.45 21.11 -3.64
CA SER A 519 22.83 20.94 -5.04
C SER A 519 23.88 19.82 -5.10
N PRO A 520 23.72 18.78 -5.96
CA PRO A 520 24.72 17.71 -6.11
C PRO A 520 26.07 18.22 -6.66
N TYR A 521 26.19 19.53 -6.83
CA TYR A 521 27.39 20.23 -7.21
C TYR A 521 27.91 21.08 -6.05
N PRO A 522 29.14 20.84 -5.56
CA PRO A 522 29.82 21.85 -4.75
C PRO A 522 29.98 23.12 -5.60
N GLU A 523 29.58 24.27 -5.04
CA GLU A 523 29.75 25.58 -5.68
C GLU A 523 31.25 25.89 -5.90
N PRO A 524 31.59 26.64 -6.97
CA PRO A 524 32.97 26.88 -7.42
C PRO A 524 33.84 27.73 -6.48
#